data_AF-A0A2N0Z3Z2-F1
#
_entry.id   AF-A0A2N0Z3Z2-F1
#
_cell.length_a   1.000
_cell.length_b   1.000
_cell.length_c   1.000
_cell.angle_alpha   90.00
_cell.angle_beta   90.00
_cell.angle_gamma   90.00
#
_symmetry.space_group_name_H-M   'P 1'
#
loop_
_entity.id
_entity.type
_entity.pdbx_description
1 polymer ?
#
loop_
_entity_poly.entity_id
_entity_poly.type
_entity_poly.pdbx_seq_one_letter_code
_entity_poly.pdbx_strand_id
1 'polypeptide(L)'
;MKQMKTKRKNTNTYERPSLNANKVHLVEKAGTELVVYRSAAGWYEHRYIGLDGFKYAEFIQKKDLRYQLRYIYFAAKIRMKDPHIKMKVMNRLKLKKYKY
;
A
#
# COMPACT_ATOMS: atom_id res chain seq x y z
N MET A 1 1.22 -10.64 6.84
CA MET A 1 1.16 -10.52 5.37
C MET A 1 0.08 -9.52 4.99
N LYS A 2 0.28 -8.70 3.95
CA LYS A 2 -0.71 -7.78 3.40
C LYS A 2 -0.69 -7.85 1.88
N GLN A 3 -1.87 -7.80 1.25
CA GLN A 3 -1.97 -7.58 -0.19
C GLN A 3 -2.06 -6.07 -0.45
N MET A 4 -1.12 -5.55 -1.24
CA MET A 4 -1.05 -4.14 -1.59
C MET A 4 -0.86 -3.98 -3.10
N LYS A 5 -1.19 -2.80 -3.61
CA LYS A 5 -1.02 -2.44 -5.01
C LYS A 5 0.07 -1.40 -5.18
N THR A 6 0.85 -1.49 -6.26
CA THR A 6 1.75 -0.39 -6.64
C THR A 6 0.95 0.87 -6.95
N LYS A 7 1.44 2.01 -6.48
CA LYS A 7 0.79 3.31 -6.72
C LYS A 7 0.99 3.79 -8.14
N ARG A 8 2.19 3.59 -8.68
CA ARG A 8 2.67 4.18 -9.93
C ARG A 8 3.30 3.09 -10.80
N LYS A 9 3.41 3.39 -12.09
CA LYS A 9 4.25 2.62 -13.02
C LYS A 9 5.72 2.76 -12.64
N ASN A 10 6.55 1.84 -13.12
CA ASN A 10 8.00 1.85 -12.96
C ASN A 10 8.46 1.97 -11.49
N THR A 11 7.86 1.15 -10.62
CA THR A 11 8.24 1.09 -9.20
C THR A 11 9.40 0.12 -9.01
N ASN A 12 10.51 0.58 -8.44
CA ASN A 12 11.68 -0.28 -8.18
C ASN A 12 11.51 -1.07 -6.87
N THR A 13 12.00 -2.31 -6.88
CA THR A 13 12.32 -3.08 -5.68
C THR A 13 13.82 -3.13 -5.48
N TYR A 14 14.26 -3.46 -4.26
CA TYR A 14 15.64 -3.32 -3.81
C TYR A 14 16.09 -4.57 -3.04
N GLU A 15 17.39 -4.87 -3.05
CA GLU A 15 17.95 -6.05 -2.34
C GLU A 15 17.87 -5.92 -0.82
N ARG A 16 17.86 -4.68 -0.30
CA ARG A 16 17.79 -4.35 1.12
C ARG A 16 16.95 -3.09 1.32
N PRO A 17 16.41 -2.82 2.53
CA PRO A 17 15.56 -1.66 2.79
C PRO A 17 16.35 -0.34 2.85
N SER A 18 16.95 0.06 1.73
CA SER A 18 17.73 1.30 1.56
C SER A 18 17.59 1.83 0.14
N LEU A 19 17.59 3.16 -0.02
CA LEU A 19 17.60 3.81 -1.33
C LEU A 19 18.94 3.68 -2.06
N ASN A 20 20.01 3.38 -1.33
CA ASN A 20 21.35 3.16 -1.88
C ASN A 20 21.62 1.66 -2.18
N ALA A 21 20.59 0.82 -2.07
CA ALA A 21 20.68 -0.59 -2.44
C ALA A 21 20.58 -0.76 -3.96
N ASN A 22 21.10 -1.87 -4.46
CA ASN A 22 20.87 -2.28 -5.83
C ASN A 22 19.36 -2.47 -6.08
N LYS A 23 18.92 -2.04 -7.25
CA LYS A 23 17.56 -2.28 -7.72
C LYS A 23 17.50 -3.70 -8.27
N VAL A 24 16.52 -4.48 -7.82
CA VAL A 24 16.36 -5.87 -8.24
C VAL A 24 15.39 -5.96 -9.40
N HIS A 25 14.15 -5.51 -9.19
CA HIS A 25 13.11 -5.56 -10.20
C HIS A 25 12.41 -4.23 -10.40
N LEU A 26 11.92 -4.03 -11.62
CA LEU A 26 11.08 -2.92 -12.01
C LEU A 26 9.65 -3.41 -12.19
N VAL A 27 8.73 -2.94 -11.35
CA VAL A 27 7.30 -3.16 -11.53
C VAL A 27 6.78 -2.11 -12.52
N GLU A 28 6.63 -2.53 -13.77
CA GLU A 28 6.26 -1.64 -14.89
C GLU A 28 4.84 -1.09 -14.76
N LYS A 29 3.90 -1.90 -14.28
CA LYS A 29 2.47 -1.52 -14.23
C LYS A 29 2.09 -0.91 -12.88
N ALA A 30 1.30 0.16 -12.94
CA ALA A 30 0.61 0.68 -11.76
C ALA A 30 -0.52 -0.27 -11.38
N GLY A 31 -0.75 -0.46 -10.08
CA GLY A 31 -1.82 -1.31 -9.59
C GLY A 31 -1.49 -2.80 -9.51
N THR A 32 -0.24 -3.19 -9.82
CA THR A 32 0.25 -4.56 -9.66
C THR A 32 0.10 -5.00 -8.21
N GLU A 33 -0.48 -6.18 -8.01
CA GLU A 33 -0.70 -6.76 -6.69
C GLU A 33 0.57 -7.42 -6.18
N LEU A 34 0.96 -7.05 -4.96
CA LEU A 34 2.13 -7.57 -4.29
C LEU A 34 1.73 -8.07 -2.91
N VAL A 35 2.23 -9.25 -2.58
CA VAL A 35 2.17 -9.80 -1.22
C VAL A 35 3.36 -9.28 -0.45
N VAL A 36 3.10 -8.54 0.63
CA VAL A 36 4.14 -7.86 1.39
C VAL A 36 4.07 -8.12 2.89
N TYR A 37 5.22 -8.02 3.54
CA TYR A 37 5.44 -8.20 4.97
C TYR A 37 6.04 -6.92 5.54
N ARG A 38 5.60 -6.51 6.74
CA ARG A 38 6.14 -5.32 7.40
C ARG A 38 7.65 -5.52 7.60
N SER A 39 8.44 -4.54 7.18
CA SER A 39 9.87 -4.49 7.41
C SER A 39 10.23 -3.22 8.21
N ALA A 40 11.51 -2.84 8.21
CA ALA A 40 12.05 -1.65 8.86
C ALA A 40 11.43 -0.34 8.33
N ALA A 41 11.67 0.76 9.06
CA ALA A 41 11.04 2.06 8.91
C ALA A 41 10.82 2.50 7.44
N GLY A 42 9.57 2.41 6.97
CA GLY A 42 9.18 2.88 5.64
C GLY A 42 9.30 1.84 4.51
N TRP A 43 9.65 0.60 4.82
CA TRP A 43 9.84 -0.48 3.86
C TRP A 43 8.90 -1.65 4.10
N TYR A 44 8.62 -2.35 3.01
CA TYR A 44 7.95 -3.63 3.00
C TYR A 44 8.86 -4.66 2.33
N GLU A 45 8.85 -5.87 2.87
CA GLU A 45 9.49 -7.02 2.25
C GLU A 45 8.47 -7.72 1.34
N HIS A 46 8.85 -7.94 0.10
CA HIS A 46 8.10 -8.68 -0.91
C HIS A 46 8.79 -10.03 -1.12
N ARG A 47 8.07 -11.13 -0.89
CA ARG A 47 8.58 -12.48 -1.09
C ARG A 47 7.87 -13.13 -2.27
N TYR A 48 8.64 -13.75 -3.17
CA TYR A 48 8.11 -14.50 -4.30
C TYR A 48 8.97 -15.76 -4.55
N ILE A 49 8.41 -16.71 -5.31
CA ILE A 49 9.13 -17.89 -5.77
C ILE A 49 9.53 -17.64 -7.23
N GLY A 50 10.82 -17.76 -7.53
CA GLY A 50 11.35 -17.62 -8.88
C GLY A 50 10.99 -18.81 -9.76
N LEU A 51 11.26 -18.69 -11.06
CA LEU A 51 11.03 -19.78 -12.04
C LEU A 51 11.93 -20.99 -11.78
N ASP A 52 13.06 -20.76 -11.10
CA ASP A 52 14.02 -21.75 -10.62
C ASP A 52 13.58 -22.46 -9.33
N GLY A 53 12.42 -22.09 -8.76
CA GLY A 53 11.91 -22.64 -7.50
C GLY A 53 12.54 -22.05 -6.24
N PHE A 54 13.49 -21.12 -6.37
CA PHE A 54 14.10 -20.47 -5.21
C PHE A 54 13.20 -19.36 -4.64
N LYS A 55 13.28 -19.18 -3.32
CA LYS A 55 12.54 -18.12 -2.62
C LYS A 55 13.38 -16.86 -2.59
N TYR A 56 12.83 -15.79 -3.13
CA TYR A 56 13.46 -14.49 -3.18
C TYR A 56 12.77 -13.53 -2.23
N ALA A 57 13.54 -12.59 -1.69
CA ALA A 57 13.07 -11.51 -0.85
C ALA A 57 13.62 -10.19 -1.38
N GLU A 58 12.71 -9.25 -1.62
CA GLU A 58 13.00 -7.91 -2.09
C GLU A 58 12.34 -6.88 -1.19
N PHE A 59 12.76 -5.63 -1.32
CA PHE A 59 12.25 -4.53 -0.51
C PHE A 59 11.65 -3.45 -1.39
N ILE A 60 10.49 -2.96 -0.99
CA ILE A 60 9.76 -1.90 -1.68
C ILE A 60 9.35 -0.83 -0.69
N GLN A 61 9.39 0.43 -1.11
CA GLN A 61 9.04 1.53 -0.21
C GLN A 61 7.54 1.55 0.05
N LYS A 62 7.16 1.72 1.32
CA LYS A 62 5.77 1.89 1.75
C LYS A 62 5.07 3.03 1.03
N LYS A 63 5.79 4.10 0.68
CA LYS A 63 5.20 5.23 -0.05
C LYS A 63 4.75 4.86 -1.46
N ASP A 64 5.30 3.81 -2.06
CA ASP A 64 4.97 3.36 -3.42
C ASP A 64 3.84 2.33 -3.43
N LEU A 65 3.32 1.94 -2.26
CA LEU A 65 2.24 0.99 -2.12
C LEU A 65 0.96 1.63 -1.59
N ARG A 66 -0.19 1.20 -2.13
CA ARG A 66 -1.53 1.54 -1.64
C ARG A 66 -2.31 0.29 -1.28
N TYR A 67 -3.25 0.44 -0.35
CA TYR A 67 -4.22 -0.61 -0.07
C TYR A 67 -5.18 -0.79 -1.25
N GLN A 68 -5.71 -2.00 -1.41
CA GLN A 68 -6.80 -2.24 -2.35
C GLN A 68 -8.04 -1.42 -1.96
N LEU A 69 -8.79 -0.93 -2.94
CA LEU A 69 -10.02 -0.15 -2.71
C LEU A 69 -11.01 -0.89 -1.81
N ARG A 70 -11.15 -2.22 -1.99
CA ARG A 70 -12.02 -3.06 -1.17
C ARG A 70 -11.63 -3.01 0.32
N TYR A 71 -10.34 -3.05 0.62
CA TYR A 71 -9.84 -2.91 2.00
C TYR A 71 -10.10 -1.51 2.55
N ILE A 72 -9.87 -0.45 1.75
CA ILE A 72 -10.15 0.94 2.16
C ILE A 72 -11.64 1.10 2.48
N TYR A 73 -12.52 0.60 1.61
CA TYR A 73 -13.96 0.62 1.80
C TYR A 73 -14.37 -0.14 3.06
N PHE A 74 -13.85 -1.36 3.24
CA PHE A 74 -14.12 -2.17 4.43
C PHE A 74 -13.70 -1.45 5.72
N ALA A 75 -12.47 -0.92 5.76
CA ALA A 75 -11.96 -0.17 6.90
C ALA A 75 -12.77 1.09 7.17
N ALA A 76 -13.17 1.82 6.13
CA ALA A 76 -14.04 3.00 6.26
C ALA A 76 -15.42 2.62 6.81
N LYS A 77 -16.02 1.52 6.33
CA LYS A 77 -17.31 1.02 6.82
C LYS A 77 -17.25 0.64 8.29
N ILE A 78 -16.19 -0.02 8.73
CA ILE A 78 -15.96 -0.32 10.15
C ILE A 78 -15.83 0.98 10.95
N ARG A 79 -15.02 1.92 10.49
CA ARG A 79 -14.77 3.18 11.17
C ARG A 79 -16.04 4.04 11.30
N MET A 80 -16.93 3.98 10.31
CA MET A 80 -18.24 4.66 10.32
C MET A 80 -19.27 4.01 11.25
N LYS A 81 -18.99 2.84 11.85
CA LYS A 81 -19.81 2.27 12.93
C LYS A 81 -19.65 3.06 14.23
N ASP A 82 -18.53 3.75 14.43
CA ASP A 82 -18.34 4.65 15.57
C ASP A 82 -19.21 5.91 15.41
N PRO A 83 -20.17 6.17 16.31
CA PRO A 83 -21.07 7.32 16.22
C PRO A 83 -20.36 8.67 16.20
N HIS A 84 -19.27 8.83 16.97
CA HIS A 84 -18.53 10.09 17.05
C HIS A 84 -17.82 10.37 15.72
N ILE A 85 -17.22 9.34 15.12
CA ILE A 85 -16.58 9.47 13.81
C ILE A 85 -17.62 9.77 12.74
N LYS A 86 -18.74 9.04 12.74
CA LYS A 86 -19.84 9.25 11.80
C LYS A 86 -20.38 10.68 11.85
N MET A 87 -20.65 11.20 13.06
CA MET A 87 -21.12 12.57 13.26
C MET A 87 -20.11 13.60 12.76
N LYS A 88 -18.82 13.44 13.10
CA LYS A 88 -17.74 14.34 12.64
C LYS A 88 -17.63 14.38 11.11
N VAL A 89 -17.75 13.23 10.45
CA VAL A 89 -17.73 13.14 8.97
C VAL A 89 -18.95 13.84 8.37
N MET A 90 -20.15 13.58 8.88
CA MET A 90 -21.38 14.19 8.37
C MET A 90 -21.37 15.72 8.52
N ASN A 91 -20.91 16.25 9.66
CA ASN A 91 -20.80 17.69 9.89
C ASN A 91 -19.82 18.35 8.91
N ARG A 92 -18.68 17.71 8.65
CA ARG A 92 -17.71 18.21 7.66
C ARG A 92 -18.27 18.22 6.24
N LEU A 93 -19.08 17.22 5.87
CA LEU A 93 -19.74 17.16 4.56
C LEU A 93 -20.80 18.26 4.41
N LYS A 94 -21.61 18.50 5.45
CA LYS A 94 -22.56 19.62 5.48
C LYS A 94 -21.84 20.96 5.30
N LEU A 95 -20.78 21.22 6.05
CA LEU A 95 -19.99 22.46 5.95
C LEU A 95 -19.38 22.69 4.55
N LYS A 96 -19.07 21.64 3.79
CA LYS A 96 -18.61 21.77 2.40
C LYS A 96 -19.72 22.14 1.43
N LYS A 97 -20.97 21.76 1.73
CA LYS A 97 -22.14 22.04 0.88
C LYS A 97 -22.53 23.53 0.90
N TYR A 98 -22.22 24.24 1.98
CA TYR A 98 -22.56 25.66 2.19
C TYR A 98 -21.39 26.62 1.96
N LYS A 99 -20.33 26.18 1.25
CA LYS A 99 -19.14 27.01 0.91
C LYS A 99 -19.16 27.56 -0.51
N TYR A 100 -20.33 27.57 -1.16
CA TYR A 100 -20.56 28.15 -2.48
C TYR A 100 -21.66 29.18 -2.38
#